data_AF-A0A451BMN1-F1
#
_entry.id   AF-A0A451BMN1-F1
#
_cell.length_a   1.000
_cell.length_b   1.000
_cell.length_c   1.000
_cell.angle_alpha   90.00
_cell.angle_beta   90.00
_cell.angle_gamma   90.00
#
_symmetry.space_group_name_H-M   'P 1'
#
loop_
_entity.id
_entity.type
_entity.pdbx_description
1 polymer ?
#
loop_
_entity_poly.entity_id
_entity_poly.type
_entity_poly.pdbx_seq_one_letter_code
_entity_poly.pdbx_strand_id
1 'polypeptide(L)'
;MFDNDIFEKWLDSQSQEIVDKMGQGAQLRTEEMMILVLKAQSNHFYHLDRDLRNEMKDLRNEMKNLREDMNRRFESVDKRFQSVDKRFEDMNNRFGDMNKNFEQVMRRMDRFMFWSLGITVAAAAFVVTYLK
;
A
#
# COMPACT_ATOMS: atom_id res chain seq x y z
N MET A 1 -12.58 35.38 23.31
CA MET A 1 -11.97 35.47 21.97
C MET A 1 -12.54 36.75 21.39
N PHE A 2 -11.75 37.83 21.32
CA PHE A 2 -12.24 39.09 20.75
C PHE A 2 -12.72 38.81 19.32
N ASP A 3 -13.82 39.44 18.89
CA ASP A 3 -14.29 39.34 17.52
C ASP A 3 -13.17 39.81 16.59
N ASN A 4 -12.48 38.86 15.95
CA ASN A 4 -11.33 39.07 15.07
C ASN A 4 -11.60 40.10 13.95
N ASP A 5 -12.88 40.33 13.64
CA ASP A 5 -13.32 41.25 12.60
C ASP A 5 -13.29 42.72 13.03
N ILE A 6 -13.43 43.03 14.32
CA ILE A 6 -13.53 44.43 14.78
C ILE A 6 -12.15 45.10 14.75
N PHE A 7 -11.12 44.40 15.24
CA PHE A 7 -9.76 44.91 15.27
C PHE A 7 -9.15 45.03 13.87
N GLU A 8 -9.35 44.03 13.00
CA GLU A 8 -8.91 44.09 11.60
C GLU A 8 -9.58 45.24 10.85
N LYS A 9 -10.91 45.39 10.95
CA LYS A 9 -11.62 46.51 10.30
C LYS A 9 -11.17 47.87 10.81
N TRP A 10 -10.89 47.98 12.12
CA TRP A 10 -10.34 49.19 12.70
C TRP A 10 -8.93 49.48 12.20
N LEU A 11 -8.04 48.47 12.17
CA LEU A 11 -6.68 48.59 11.64
C LEU A 11 -6.69 48.97 10.15
N ASP A 12 -7.57 48.38 9.36
CA ASP A 12 -7.77 48.72 7.95
C ASP A 12 -8.13 50.20 7.79
N SER A 13 -9.17 50.66 8.50
CA SER A 13 -9.63 52.05 8.45
C SER A 13 -8.54 53.03 8.86
N GLN A 14 -7.84 52.77 9.97
CA GLN A 14 -6.75 53.64 10.44
C GLN A 14 -5.54 53.61 9.50
N SER A 15 -5.18 52.45 8.96
CA SER A 15 -4.09 52.36 7.99
C SER A 15 -4.40 53.16 6.72
N GLN A 16 -5.64 53.14 6.25
CA GLN A 16 -6.07 53.88 5.07
C GLN A 16 -6.01 55.40 5.31
N GLU A 17 -6.52 55.87 6.46
CA GLU A 17 -6.44 57.29 6.85
C GLU A 17 -4.98 57.77 6.92
N ILE A 18 -4.08 56.94 7.44
CA ILE A 18 -2.64 57.25 7.55
C ILE A 18 -1.99 57.29 6.15
N VAL A 19 -2.33 56.36 5.26
CA VAL A 19 -1.83 56.33 3.88
C VAL A 19 -2.32 57.55 3.10
N ASP A 20 -3.58 57.95 3.25
CA ASP A 20 -4.15 59.13 2.59
C ASP A 20 -3.48 60.41 3.09
N LYS A 21 -3.26 60.52 4.40
CA LYS A 21 -2.52 61.64 5.02
C LYS A 21 -1.07 61.71 4.53
N MET A 22 -0.40 60.57 4.36
CA MET A 22 0.94 60.49 3.78
C MET A 22 0.94 60.94 2.31
N GLY A 23 -0.08 60.56 1.54
CA GLY A 23 -0.28 61.00 0.15
C GLY A 23 -0.50 62.51 0.00
N GLN A 24 -0.97 63.18 1.05
CA GLN A 24 -1.12 64.64 1.12
C GLN A 24 0.18 65.37 1.54
N GLY A 25 1.28 64.65 1.77
CA GLY A 25 2.58 65.21 2.14
C GLY A 25 2.73 65.56 3.62
N ALA A 26 1.81 65.13 4.48
CA ALA A 26 1.91 65.35 5.92
C ALA A 26 2.88 64.36 6.58
N GLN A 27 3.60 64.83 7.60
CA GLN A 27 4.54 64.01 8.37
C GLN A 27 3.81 63.03 9.29
N LEU A 28 4.29 61.78 9.33
CA LEU A 28 3.74 60.73 10.21
C LEU A 28 4.30 60.80 11.62
N ARG A 29 3.43 60.58 12.59
CA ARG A 29 3.79 60.37 13.99
C ARG A 29 4.28 58.95 14.21
N THR A 30 5.02 58.74 15.30
CA THR A 30 5.51 57.40 15.70
C THR A 30 4.38 56.38 15.87
N GLU A 31 3.24 56.81 16.41
CA GLU A 31 2.03 55.97 16.58
C GLU A 31 1.44 55.55 15.22
N GLU A 32 1.39 56.46 14.25
CA GLU A 32 0.89 56.19 12.90
C GLU A 32 1.80 55.20 12.17
N MET A 33 3.11 55.34 12.32
CA MET A 33 4.07 54.35 11.81
C MET A 33 3.89 52.98 12.48
N MET A 34 3.62 52.94 13.79
CA MET A 34 3.35 51.70 14.51
C MET A 34 2.09 50.99 13.98
N ILE A 35 1.03 51.73 13.66
CA ILE A 35 -0.20 51.18 13.05
C ILE A 35 0.10 50.57 11.67
N LEU A 36 0.90 51.23 10.83
CA LEU A 36 1.30 50.68 9.54
C LEU A 36 2.11 49.39 9.68
N VAL A 37 3.03 49.32 10.65
CA VAL A 37 3.80 48.10 10.95
C VAL A 37 2.88 46.98 11.42
N LEU A 38 1.95 47.28 12.33
CA LEU A 38 0.96 46.31 12.80
C LEU A 38 0.09 45.79 11.65
N LYS A 39 -0.32 46.67 10.73
CA LYS A 39 -1.09 46.27 9.55
C LYS A 39 -0.28 45.35 8.63
N ALA A 40 0.97 45.69 8.37
CA ALA A 40 1.86 44.86 7.57
C ALA A 40 2.06 43.48 8.20
N GLN A 41 2.24 43.41 9.52
CA GLN A 41 2.37 42.15 10.26
C GLN A 41 1.08 41.33 10.23
N SER A 42 -0.09 41.96 10.41
CA SER A 42 -1.39 41.28 10.36
C SER A 42 -1.64 40.66 8.98
N ASN A 43 -1.39 41.44 7.92
CA ASN A 43 -1.51 40.95 6.54
C ASN A 43 -0.56 39.77 6.28
N HIS A 44 0.71 39.86 6.71
CA HIS A 44 1.67 38.76 6.55
C HIS A 44 1.21 37.49 7.28
N PHE A 45 0.69 37.63 8.51
CA PHE A 45 0.17 36.49 9.27
C PHE A 45 -1.07 35.86 8.60
N TYR A 46 -1.96 36.67 8.03
CA TYR A 46 -3.12 36.19 7.29
C TYR A 46 -2.72 35.39 6.05
N HIS A 47 -1.75 35.89 5.28
CA HIS A 47 -1.20 35.15 4.13
C HIS A 47 -0.55 33.84 4.56
N LEU A 48 0.25 33.85 5.63
CA LEU A 48 0.89 32.66 6.16
C LEU A 48 -0.13 31.60 6.61
N ASP A 49 -1.16 31.98 7.36
CA ASP A 49 -2.22 31.03 7.79
C ASP A 49 -2.96 30.45 6.58
N ARG A 50 -3.26 31.29 5.57
CA ARG A 50 -3.90 30.83 4.34
C ARG A 50 -3.03 29.85 3.57
N ASP A 51 -1.75 30.13 3.41
CA ASP A 51 -0.81 29.27 2.70
C ASP A 51 -0.62 27.94 3.43
N LEU A 52 -0.44 27.98 4.75
CA LEU A 52 -0.37 26.77 5.58
C LEU A 52 -1.63 25.92 5.48
N ARG A 53 -2.82 26.53 5.46
CA ARG A 53 -4.08 25.80 5.26
C ARG A 53 -4.16 25.14 3.89
N ASN A 54 -3.66 25.81 2.85
CA ASN A 54 -3.64 25.26 1.50
C ASN A 54 -2.65 24.09 1.42
N GLU A 55 -1.43 24.24 1.92
CA GLU A 55 -0.44 23.16 1.97
C GLU A 55 -0.96 21.95 2.75
N MET A 56 -1.59 22.17 3.92
CA MET A 56 -2.21 21.09 4.70
C MET A 56 -3.33 20.38 3.94
N LYS A 57 -4.10 21.11 3.15
CA LYS A 57 -5.15 20.53 2.30
C LYS A 57 -4.54 19.71 1.17
N ASP A 58 -3.48 20.20 0.55
CA ASP A 58 -2.79 19.52 -0.55
C ASP A 58 -2.10 18.25 -0.04
N LEU A 59 -1.38 18.32 1.08
CA LEU A 59 -0.81 17.15 1.76
C LEU A 59 -1.88 16.11 2.10
N ARG A 60 -3.05 16.54 2.58
CA ARG A 60 -4.17 15.63 2.87
C ARG A 60 -4.70 14.95 1.61
N ASN A 61 -4.77 15.68 0.49
CA ASN A 61 -5.20 15.13 -0.79
C ASN A 61 -4.17 14.14 -1.35
N GLU A 62 -2.87 14.46 -1.28
CA GLU A 62 -1.79 13.56 -1.68
C GLU A 62 -1.80 12.28 -0.84
N MET A 63 -1.94 12.39 0.48
CA MET A 63 -2.07 11.24 1.38
C MET A 63 -3.28 10.37 1.03
N LYS A 64 -4.41 10.98 0.67
CA LYS A 64 -5.60 10.24 0.22
C LYS A 64 -5.32 9.48 -1.09
N ASN A 65 -4.71 10.15 -2.07
CA ASN A 65 -4.37 9.54 -3.35
C ASN A 65 -3.38 8.37 -3.18
N LEU A 66 -2.34 8.55 -2.36
CA LEU A 66 -1.38 7.50 -2.04
C LEU A 66 -2.06 6.30 -1.39
N ARG A 67 -2.99 6.53 -0.45
CA ARG A 67 -3.76 5.46 0.19
C ARG A 67 -4.64 4.70 -0.80
N GLU A 68 -5.28 5.40 -1.72
CA GLU A 68 -6.09 4.78 -2.77
C GLU A 68 -5.23 3.95 -3.74
N ASP A 69 -4.06 4.45 -4.14
CA ASP A 69 -3.13 3.70 -4.98
C ASP A 69 -2.60 2.45 -4.26
N MET A 70 -2.20 2.59 -2.99
CA MET A 70 -1.81 1.45 -2.15
C MET A 70 -2.90 0.37 -2.10
N ASN A 71 -4.16 0.76 -1.87
CA ASN A 71 -5.27 -0.19 -1.84
C ASN A 71 -5.41 -0.95 -3.17
N ARG A 72 -5.35 -0.25 -4.31
CA ARG A 72 -5.40 -0.90 -5.64
C ARG A 72 -4.25 -1.87 -5.85
N ARG A 73 -3.04 -1.51 -5.42
CA ARG A 73 -1.87 -2.39 -5.52
C ARG A 73 -2.01 -3.61 -4.61
N PHE A 74 -2.55 -3.45 -3.40
CA PHE A 74 -2.85 -4.57 -2.50
C PHE A 74 -3.90 -5.52 -3.10
N GLU A 75 -4.98 -5.00 -3.70
CA GLU A 75 -5.96 -5.83 -4.40
C GLU A 75 -5.34 -6.61 -5.58
N SER A 76 -4.42 -5.98 -6.32
CA SER A 76 -3.68 -6.66 -7.39
C SER A 76 -2.80 -7.79 -6.85
N VAL A 77 -2.13 -7.56 -5.72
CA VAL A 77 -1.34 -8.58 -5.01
C VAL A 77 -2.22 -9.73 -4.54
N ASP A 78 -3.38 -9.43 -3.95
CA ASP A 78 -4.33 -10.46 -3.49
C ASP A 78 -4.78 -11.37 -4.64
N LYS A 79 -5.14 -10.79 -5.80
CA LYS A 79 -5.47 -11.57 -7.01
C LYS A 79 -4.33 -12.47 -7.47
N ARG A 80 -3.08 -12.01 -7.37
CA ARG A 80 -1.91 -12.83 -7.71
C ARG A 80 -1.71 -13.98 -6.73
N PHE A 81 -1.92 -13.75 -5.43
CA PHE A 81 -1.86 -14.81 -4.43
C PHE A 81 -2.95 -15.86 -4.66
N GLN A 82 -4.20 -15.45 -4.92
CA GLN A 82 -5.26 -16.40 -5.29
C GLN A 82 -4.91 -17.23 -6.53
N SER A 83 -4.25 -16.63 -7.53
CA SER A 83 -3.76 -17.38 -8.70
C SER A 83 -2.65 -18.37 -8.34
N VAL A 84 -1.79 -18.04 -7.37
CA VAL A 84 -0.74 -18.92 -6.88
C VAL A 84 -1.36 -20.10 -6.11
N ASP A 85 -2.34 -19.84 -5.24
CA ASP A 85 -3.05 -20.89 -4.50
C ASP A 85 -3.69 -21.92 -5.43
N LYS A 86 -4.37 -21.46 -6.50
CA LYS A 86 -4.93 -22.35 -7.53
C LYS A 86 -3.87 -23.23 -8.21
N ARG A 87 -2.68 -22.69 -8.46
CA ARG A 87 -1.57 -23.46 -9.05
C ARG A 87 -1.02 -24.49 -8.06
N PHE A 88 -0.96 -24.16 -6.77
CA PHE A 88 -0.58 -25.13 -5.74
C PHE A 88 -1.60 -26.24 -5.58
N GLU A 89 -2.90 -25.92 -5.67
CA GLU A 89 -3.96 -26.92 -5.66
C GLU A 89 -3.87 -27.87 -6.86
N ASP A 90 -3.69 -27.34 -8.08
CA ASP A 90 -3.45 -28.17 -9.29
C ASP A 90 -2.22 -29.06 -9.13
N MET A 91 -1.13 -28.51 -8.57
CA MET A 91 0.10 -29.25 -8.32
C MET A 91 -0.14 -30.39 -7.31
N ASN A 92 -0.86 -30.14 -6.22
CA ASN A 92 -1.22 -31.15 -5.24
C ASN A 92 -2.06 -32.28 -5.86
N ASN A 93 -3.02 -31.94 -6.73
CA ASN A 93 -3.83 -32.94 -7.44
C ASN A 93 -2.96 -33.83 -8.33
N ARG A 94 -2.04 -33.23 -9.11
CA ARG A 94 -1.09 -33.97 -9.95
C ARG A 94 -0.18 -34.88 -9.13
N PHE A 95 0.32 -34.40 -7.98
CA PHE A 95 1.11 -35.23 -7.08
C PHE A 95 0.29 -36.40 -6.53
N GLY A 96 -0.97 -36.18 -6.18
CA GLY A 96 -1.88 -37.25 -5.76
C GLY A 96 -2.08 -38.32 -6.84
N ASP A 97 -2.26 -37.92 -8.08
CA ASP A 97 -2.40 -38.85 -9.21
C ASP A 97 -1.09 -39.58 -9.54
N MET A 98 0.05 -38.90 -9.45
CA MET A 98 1.35 -39.56 -9.53
C MET A 98 1.50 -40.64 -8.45
N ASN A 99 1.11 -40.34 -7.21
CA ASN A 99 1.21 -41.31 -6.11
C ASN A 99 0.35 -42.56 -6.37
N LYS A 100 -0.88 -42.40 -6.87
CA LYS A 100 -1.74 -43.53 -7.27
C LYS A 100 -1.09 -44.37 -8.39
N ASN A 101 -0.50 -43.72 -9.38
CA ASN A 101 0.19 -44.41 -10.47
C ASN A 101 1.41 -45.19 -9.95
N PHE A 102 2.20 -44.60 -9.04
CA PHE A 102 3.31 -45.29 -8.38
C PHE A 102 2.83 -46.49 -7.57
N GLU A 103 1.77 -46.36 -6.78
CA GLU A 103 1.17 -47.51 -6.07
C GLU A 103 0.75 -48.63 -7.02
N GLN A 104 0.15 -48.29 -8.18
CA GLN A 104 -0.24 -49.28 -9.17
C GLN A 104 0.99 -50.00 -9.77
N VAL A 105 2.07 -49.27 -10.05
CA VAL A 105 3.34 -49.85 -10.53
C VAL A 105 3.93 -50.79 -9.48
N MET A 106 3.98 -50.37 -8.21
CA MET A 106 4.46 -51.20 -7.10
C MET A 106 3.68 -52.51 -6.99
N ARG A 107 2.34 -52.46 -7.03
CA ARG A 107 1.50 -53.68 -7.01
C ARG A 107 1.77 -54.62 -8.17
N ARG A 108 2.09 -54.09 -9.36
CA ARG A 108 2.46 -54.91 -10.53
C ARG A 108 3.85 -55.53 -10.33
N MET A 109 4.81 -54.77 -9.81
CA MET A 109 6.14 -55.27 -9.50
C MET A 109 6.10 -56.38 -8.44
N ASP A 110 5.33 -56.21 -7.37
CA ASP A 110 5.15 -57.24 -6.34
C ASP A 110 4.61 -58.54 -6.95
N ARG A 111 3.57 -58.43 -7.78
CA ARG A 111 3.01 -59.59 -8.49
C ARG A 111 4.06 -60.26 -9.37
N PHE A 112 4.81 -59.49 -10.15
CA PHE A 112 5.89 -60.02 -11.00
C PHE A 112 6.96 -60.75 -10.18
N MET A 113 7.34 -60.19 -9.02
CA MET A 113 8.32 -60.79 -8.10
C MET A 113 7.82 -62.13 -7.53
N PHE A 114 6.55 -62.22 -7.14
CA PHE A 114 5.98 -63.49 -6.68
C PHE A 114 5.98 -64.56 -7.78
N TRP A 115 5.62 -64.21 -9.02
CA TRP A 115 5.64 -65.15 -10.14
C TRP A 115 7.05 -65.61 -10.51
N SER A 116 8.03 -64.70 -10.55
CA SER A 116 9.40 -65.05 -10.90
C SER A 116 10.05 -65.96 -9.86
N LEU A 117 9.80 -65.71 -8.56
CA LEU A 117 10.23 -66.61 -7.49
C LEU A 117 9.61 -68.00 -7.64
N GLY A 118 8.31 -68.09 -7.93
CA GLY A 118 7.63 -69.36 -8.17
C GLY A 118 8.23 -70.15 -9.34
N ILE A 119 8.49 -69.49 -10.48
CA ILE A 119 9.12 -70.11 -11.64
C ILE A 119 10.55 -70.58 -11.31
N THR A 120 11.31 -69.76 -10.57
CA THR A 120 12.70 -70.10 -10.18
C THR A 120 12.72 -71.34 -9.28
N VAL A 121 11.84 -71.42 -8.28
CA VAL A 121 11.71 -72.59 -7.40
C VAL A 121 11.27 -73.83 -8.18
N ALA A 122 10.29 -73.70 -9.08
CA ALA A 122 9.83 -74.82 -9.91
C ALA A 122 10.93 -75.35 -10.84
N ALA A 123 11.70 -74.46 -11.47
CA ALA A 123 12.85 -74.83 -12.29
C ALA A 123 13.92 -75.55 -11.47
N ALA A 124 14.26 -75.03 -10.28
CA ALA A 124 15.22 -75.67 -9.38
C ALA A 124 14.74 -77.07 -8.94
N ALA A 125 13.46 -77.22 -8.57
CA ALA A 125 12.89 -78.51 -8.20
C ALA A 125 12.93 -79.52 -9.37
N PHE A 126 12.56 -79.08 -10.57
CA PHE A 126 12.61 -79.92 -11.78
C PHE A 126 14.02 -80.44 -12.07
N VAL A 127 15.03 -79.57 -11.97
CA VAL A 127 16.44 -79.94 -12.13
C VAL A 127 16.85 -80.98 -11.09
N VAL A 128 16.45 -80.81 -9.82
CA VAL A 128 16.75 -81.77 -8.74
C VAL A 128 16.06 -83.12 -8.93
N THR A 129 14.82 -83.15 -9.43
CA THR A 129 14.09 -84.41 -9.65
C THR A 129 14.53 -85.18 -10.89
N TYR A 130 15.04 -84.50 -11.92
CA TYR A 130 15.54 -85.16 -13.15
C TYR A 130 17.01 -85.58 -13.08
N LEU A 131 17.82 -84.94 -12.23
CA LEU A 131 19.23 -85.31 -12.02
C LEU A 131 19.42 -86.37 -10.92
N LYS A 132 18.35 -86.83 -10.28
CA LYS A 132 18.31 -87.99 -9.37
C LYS A 132 17.60 -89.15 -10.03
#